data_AF-A0A382Q9Y6-F1
#
_entry.id   AF-A0A382Q9Y6-F1
#
_cell.length_a   1.000
_cell.length_b   1.000
_cell.length_c   1.000
_cell.angle_alpha   90.00
_cell.angle_beta   90.00
_cell.angle_gamma   90.00
#
_symmetry.space_group_name_H-M   'P 1'
#
loop_
_entity.id
_entity.type
_entity.pdbx_description
1 polymer ?
#
loop_
_entity_poly.entity_id
_entity_poly.type
_entity_poly.pdbx_seq_one_letter_code
_entity_poly.pdbx_strand_id
1 'polypeptide(L)'
;MNWIEFLAEVGAPIFGSLIMAFFIFLTLKYILEGVLGNVQGLTGIITMLEDRARVMNNDIIKIDLLISQTLELRPDLGRVARSENFVEDGSIDARRD
;
A
#
# COMPACT_ATOMS: atom_id res chain seq x y z
N MET A 1 -39.46 35.46 34.03
CA MET A 1 -38.63 34.89 32.95
C MET A 1 -39.36 35.10 31.65
N ASN A 2 -38.86 36.02 30.83
CA ASN A 2 -39.43 36.27 29.51
C ASN A 2 -38.95 35.16 28.56
N TRP A 3 -39.84 34.65 27.71
CA TRP A 3 -39.57 33.79 26.56
C TRP A 3 -38.32 34.16 25.71
N ILE A 4 -37.97 35.44 25.63
CA ILE A 4 -36.72 35.93 24.99
C ILE A 4 -35.48 35.56 25.81
N GLU A 5 -35.53 35.65 27.14
CA GLU A 5 -34.44 35.24 28.04
C GLU A 5 -34.21 33.73 27.96
N PHE A 6 -35.29 32.94 27.90
CA PHE A 6 -35.21 31.49 27.72
C PHE A 6 -34.56 31.10 26.37
N LEU A 7 -34.92 31.80 25.28
CA LEU A 7 -34.30 31.61 23.97
C LEU A 7 -32.80 31.98 23.98
N ALA A 8 -32.43 33.05 24.68
CA ALA A 8 -31.03 33.46 24.83
C ALA A 8 -30.21 32.46 25.66
N GLU A 9 -30.79 31.95 26.75
CA GLU A 9 -30.16 31.03 27.68
C GLU A 9 -30.00 29.61 27.11
N VAL A 10 -30.94 29.16 26.27
CA VAL A 10 -30.89 27.84 25.62
C VAL A 10 -30.19 27.89 24.25
N GLY A 11 -30.15 29.05 23.59
CA GLY A 11 -29.48 29.24 22.30
C GLY A 11 -27.96 29.07 22.37
N ALA A 12 -27.31 29.66 23.39
CA ALA A 12 -25.87 29.53 23.62
C ALA A 12 -25.40 28.07 23.86
N PRO A 13 -26.03 27.26 24.75
CA PRO A 13 -25.61 25.88 24.99
C PRO A 13 -25.92 24.94 23.81
N ILE A 14 -27.01 25.15 23.06
CA ILE A 14 -27.29 24.37 21.84
C ILE A 14 -26.25 24.66 20.75
N PHE A 15 -25.90 25.93 20.55
CA PHE A 15 -24.87 26.30 19.59
C PHE A 15 -23.49 25.74 19.98
N GLY A 16 -23.15 25.78 21.28
CA GLY A 16 -21.92 25.20 21.80
C GLY A 16 -21.83 23.68 21.60
N SER A 17 -22.93 22.95 21.82
CA SER A 17 -22.96 21.50 21.63
C SER A 17 -22.83 21.09 20.16
N LEU A 18 -23.44 21.85 19.23
CA LEU A 18 -23.29 21.62 17.79
C LEU A 18 -21.84 21.81 17.32
N ILE A 19 -21.17 22.87 17.78
CA ILE A 19 -19.76 23.10 17.47
C ILE A 19 -18.89 21.97 18.02
N MET A 20 -19.12 21.56 19.27
CA MET A 20 -18.37 20.48 19.89
C MET A 20 -18.60 19.13 19.19
N ALA A 21 -19.84 18.82 18.80
CA ALA A 21 -20.15 17.62 18.04
C ALA A 21 -19.43 17.60 16.68
N PHE A 22 -19.40 18.75 15.98
CA PHE A 22 -18.67 18.89 14.73
C PHE A 22 -17.15 18.74 14.92
N PHE A 23 -16.60 19.32 15.99
CA PHE A 23 -15.18 19.22 16.31
C PHE A 23 -14.72 17.78 16.62
N ILE A 24 -15.52 17.03 17.38
CA ILE A 24 -15.23 15.61 17.67
C ILE A 24 -15.20 14.80 16.37
N PHE A 25 -16.16 15.04 15.48
CA PHE A 25 -16.21 14.38 14.17
C PHE A 25 -14.95 14.65 13.34
N LEU A 26 -14.49 15.91 13.27
CA LEU A 26 -13.25 16.26 12.56
C LEU A 26 -12.03 15.56 13.15
N THR A 27 -11.96 15.45 14.48
CA THR A 27 -10.84 14.79 15.17
C THR A 27 -10.78 13.30 14.84
N LEU A 28 -11.93 12.61 14.86
CA LEU A 28 -12.02 11.21 14.46
C LEU A 28 -11.60 11.01 13.01
N LYS A 29 -12.08 11.87 12.11
CA LYS A 29 -11.71 11.83 10.69
C LYS A 29 -10.20 12.01 10.50
N TYR A 30 -9.61 13.00 11.18
CA TYR A 30 -8.16 13.26 11.10
C TYR A 30 -7.32 12.06 11.54
N ILE A 31 -7.70 11.39 12.64
CA ILE A 31 -7.00 10.18 13.11
C ILE A 31 -7.12 9.05 12.07
N LEU A 32 -8.31 8.85 11.50
CA LEU A 32 -8.56 7.79 10.52
C LEU A 32 -7.76 8.02 9.22
N GLU A 33 -7.73 9.26 8.73
CA GLU A 33 -6.93 9.65 7.57
C GLU A 33 -5.43 9.49 7.83
N GLY A 34 -4.96 9.82 9.04
CA GLY A 34 -3.58 9.60 9.45
C GLY A 34 -3.17 8.12 9.43
N VAL A 35 -4.03 7.24 9.96
CA VAL A 35 -3.78 5.78 9.91
C VAL A 35 -3.83 5.26 8.48
N LEU A 36 -4.78 5.71 7.68
CA LEU A 36 -4.88 5.33 6.26
C LEU A 36 -3.63 5.71 5.48
N GLY A 37 -3.11 6.92 5.67
CA GLY A 37 -1.86 7.37 5.04
C GLY A 37 -0.65 6.52 5.45
N ASN A 38 -0.55 6.16 6.73
CA ASN A 38 0.53 5.29 7.21
C ASN A 38 0.46 3.89 6.58
N VAL A 39 -0.73 3.31 6.46
CA VAL A 39 -0.94 2.01 5.81
C VAL A 39 -0.53 2.08 4.34
N GLN A 40 -0.97 3.11 3.61
CA GLN A 40 -0.61 3.29 2.19
C GLN A 40 0.92 3.46 2.01
N GLY A 41 1.58 4.20 2.90
CA GLY A 41 3.03 4.35 2.89
C GLY A 41 3.76 3.02 3.08
N LEU A 42 3.32 2.21 4.04
CA LEU A 42 3.88 0.87 4.27
C LEU A 42 3.64 -0.06 3.09
N THR A 43 2.42 -0.07 2.53
CA THR A 43 2.10 -0.85 1.33
C THR A 43 3.02 -0.48 0.17
N GLY A 44 3.24 0.81 -0.07
CA GLY A 44 4.17 1.26 -1.13
C GLY A 44 5.60 0.76 -0.93
N ILE A 45 6.10 0.76 0.31
CA ILE A 45 7.44 0.23 0.62
C ILE A 45 7.50 -1.29 0.39
N ILE A 46 6.47 -2.03 0.82
CA ILE A 46 6.40 -3.48 0.65
C ILE A 46 6.39 -3.83 -0.85
N THR A 47 5.59 -3.14 -1.66
CA THR A 47 5.55 -3.36 -3.12
C THR A 47 6.92 -3.12 -3.75
N MET A 48 7.62 -2.03 -3.40
CA MET A 48 8.98 -1.78 -3.91
C MET A 48 9.99 -2.85 -3.48
N LEU A 49 9.84 -3.40 -2.26
CA LEU A 49 10.70 -4.47 -1.77
C LEU A 49 10.41 -5.78 -2.50
N GLU A 50 9.14 -6.05 -2.77
CA GLU A 50 8.69 -7.20 -3.55
C GLU A 50 9.27 -7.16 -4.98
N ASP A 51 9.23 -6.01 -5.65
CA ASP A 51 9.83 -5.83 -6.98
C ASP A 51 11.33 -6.16 -6.97
N ARG A 52 12.05 -5.72 -5.93
CA ARG A 52 13.48 -6.03 -5.78
C ARG A 52 13.71 -7.52 -5.54
N ALA A 53 12.88 -8.17 -4.74
CA ALA A 53 12.95 -9.61 -4.52
C ALA A 53 12.66 -10.39 -5.83
N ARG A 54 11.72 -9.92 -6.64
CA ARG A 54 11.38 -10.48 -7.95
C ARG A 54 12.55 -10.35 -8.94
N VAL A 55 13.17 -9.17 -9.02
CA VAL A 55 14.37 -8.95 -9.84
C VAL A 55 15.53 -9.85 -9.38
N MET A 56 15.77 -9.93 -8.06
CA MET A 56 16.81 -10.80 -7.50
C MET A 56 16.56 -12.28 -7.82
N ASN A 57 15.31 -12.74 -7.77
CA ASN A 57 14.97 -14.11 -8.14
C ASN A 57 15.30 -14.41 -9.61
N ASN A 58 15.02 -13.46 -10.51
CA ASN A 58 15.39 -13.58 -11.92
C ASN A 58 16.93 -13.65 -12.10
N ASP A 59 17.67 -12.78 -11.42
CA ASP A 59 19.13 -12.74 -11.51
C ASP A 59 19.80 -14.00 -10.95
N ILE A 60 19.28 -14.57 -9.85
CA ILE A 60 19.75 -15.84 -9.30
C ILE A 60 19.62 -16.97 -10.33
N ILE A 61 18.52 -17.01 -11.08
CA ILE A 61 18.29 -18.03 -12.11
C ILE A 61 19.25 -17.85 -13.29
N LYS A 62 19.51 -16.61 -13.70
CA LYS A 62 20.54 -16.32 -14.72
C LYS A 62 21.93 -16.75 -14.26
N ILE A 63 22.30 -16.47 -13.00
CA ILE A 63 23.59 -16.87 -12.45
C ILE A 63 23.72 -18.40 -12.45
N ASP A 64 22.68 -19.14 -12.04
CA ASP A 64 22.68 -20.60 -12.05
C ASP A 64 22.85 -21.18 -13.46
N LEU A 65 22.21 -20.57 -14.45
CA LEU A 65 22.37 -20.91 -15.87
C LEU A 65 23.81 -20.68 -16.34
N LEU A 66 24.39 -19.52 -16.05
CA LEU A 66 25.77 -19.19 -16.42
C LEU A 66 26.77 -20.14 -15.77
N ILE A 67 26.60 -20.42 -14.47
CA ILE A 67 27.46 -21.35 -13.73
C ILE A 67 27.34 -22.76 -14.33
N SER A 68 26.12 -23.22 -14.62
CA SER A 68 25.89 -24.52 -15.25
C SER A 68 26.57 -24.62 -16.62
N GLN A 69 26.50 -23.55 -17.43
CA GLN A 69 27.20 -23.50 -18.72
C GLN A 69 28.72 -23.54 -18.55
N THR A 70 29.28 -22.82 -17.57
CA THR A 70 30.73 -22.80 -17.31
C THR A 70 31.26 -24.12 -16.74
N LEU A 71 30.46 -24.87 -16.01
CA LEU A 71 30.81 -26.16 -15.40
C LEU A 71 30.42 -27.35 -16.27
N GLU A 72 29.93 -27.11 -17.50
CA GLU A 72 29.39 -28.12 -18.42
C GLU A 72 28.30 -29.01 -17.80
N LEU A 73 27.59 -28.47 -16.80
CA LEU A 73 26.46 -29.14 -16.15
C LEU A 73 25.19 -28.88 -16.96
N ARG A 74 24.31 -29.89 -17.02
CA ARG A 74 23.01 -29.73 -17.68
C ARG A 74 22.18 -28.70 -16.90
N PRO A 75 21.80 -27.56 -17.50
CA PRO A 75 20.97 -26.57 -16.83
C PRO A 75 19.57 -27.13 -16.55
N ASP A 76 18.98 -26.78 -15.41
CA ASP A 76 17.60 -27.13 -15.09
C ASP A 76 16.61 -26.23 -15.86
N LEU A 77 16.34 -26.63 -17.10
CA LEU A 77 15.39 -25.97 -18.00
C LEU A 77 13.96 -25.96 -17.45
N GLY A 78 13.60 -26.89 -16.56
CA GLY A 78 12.29 -26.92 -15.93
C GLY A 78 12.10 -25.77 -14.95
N ARG A 79 13.15 -25.40 -14.22
CA ARG A 79 13.13 -24.23 -13.31
C ARG A 79 13.10 -22.91 -14.08
N VAL A 80 13.85 -22.82 -15.18
CA VAL A 80 13.88 -21.63 -16.05
C VAL A 80 12.56 -21.44 -16.80
N ALA A 81 12.01 -22.52 -17.37
CA ALA A 81 10.71 -22.45 -18.03
C ALA A 81 9.60 -22.08 -17.04
N ARG A 82 9.71 -22.50 -15.76
CA ARG A 82 8.76 -22.06 -14.72
C ARG A 82 8.97 -20.62 -14.32
N SER A 83 10.19 -20.11 -14.20
CA SER A 83 10.42 -18.70 -13.85
C SER A 83 10.10 -17.72 -14.98
N GLU A 84 10.33 -18.11 -16.23
CA GLU A 84 9.94 -17.32 -17.42
C GLU A 84 8.42 -17.41 -17.66
N ASN A 85 7.77 -18.55 -17.37
CA ASN A 85 6.31 -18.68 -17.43
C ASN A 85 5.59 -18.23 -16.14
N PHE A 86 6.31 -17.87 -15.08
CA PHE A 86 5.76 -17.19 -13.91
C PHE A 86 5.60 -15.70 -14.24
N VAL A 87 4.81 -15.45 -15.28
CA VAL A 87 4.18 -14.17 -15.56
C VAL A 87 3.13 -14.00 -14.48
N GLU A 88 3.55 -13.53 -13.31
CA GLU A 88 2.65 -13.37 -12.15
C GLU A 88 1.62 -12.23 -12.35
N ASP A 89 1.58 -11.58 -13.53
CA ASP A 89 0.71 -10.42 -13.75
C ASP A 89 0.03 -10.34 -15.13
N GLY A 90 0.03 -11.42 -15.93
CA GLY A 90 -0.66 -11.46 -17.22
C GLY A 90 -0.18 -10.45 -18.29
N SER A 91 0.79 -9.58 -17.99
CA SER A 91 1.40 -8.63 -18.92
C SER A 91 2.86 -8.98 -19.20
N ILE A 92 3.21 -9.07 -20.48
CA ILE A 92 4.60 -9.03 -20.94
C ILE A 92 5.15 -7.66 -20.55
N ASP A 93 6.24 -7.62 -19.78
CA ASP A 93 6.94 -6.38 -19.46
C ASP A 93 7.33 -5.65 -20.75
N ALA A 94 6.66 -4.51 -21.03
CA ALA A 94 6.87 -3.67 -22.20
C ALA A 94 8.19 -2.86 -22.15
N ARG A 95 9.06 -3.13 -21.16
CA ARG A 95 10.47 -2.69 -21.17
C ARG A 95 11.40 -3.73 -21.80
N ARG A 96 10.83 -4.84 -22.29
CA ARG A 96 11.51 -5.89 -23.06
C ARG A 96 11.33 -5.64 -24.57
N ASP A 97 11.52 -4.39 -24.97
CA ASP A 97 11.78 -3.91 -26.34
C ASP A 97 13.29 -3.67 -26.49
#